data_AF-A0A525JCX3-F1
#
_entry.id   AF-A0A525JCX3-F1
#
_cell.length_a   1.000
_cell.length_b   1.000
_cell.length_c   1.000
_cell.angle_alpha   90.00
_cell.angle_beta   90.00
_cell.angle_gamma   90.00
#
_symmetry.space_group_name_H-M   'P 1'
#
loop_
_entity.id
_entity.type
_entity.pdbx_description
1 polymer ?
#
loop_
_entity_poly.entity_id
_entity_poly.type
_entity_poly.pdbx_seq_one_letter_code
_entity_poly.pdbx_strand_id
1 'polypeptide(L)'
;MRTPILIAASAALSLCLALSASTAIAADAAPAVKIAYQDLDLNSAAGARTMLDRIGRAAADVCRADPRNLGVSLGAMEQMADCYRMVVKTAVQTLDAPRVTAALGGTDGLVREARR
;
A
#
# COMPACT_ATOMS: atom_id res chain seq x y z
N MET A 1 29.46 2.92 75.04
CA MET A 1 28.82 3.00 73.71
C MET A 1 28.27 4.41 73.53
N ARG A 2 28.85 5.22 72.62
CA ARG A 2 28.29 6.43 71.96
C ARG A 2 29.40 7.24 71.26
N THR A 3 29.48 7.07 69.94
CA THR A 3 29.97 7.93 68.81
C THR A 3 31.16 8.89 68.99
N PRO A 4 32.05 9.00 67.97
CA PRO A 4 31.93 10.12 67.02
C PRO A 4 32.31 9.75 65.55
N ILE A 5 31.50 10.11 64.55
CA ILE A 5 31.54 11.32 63.68
C ILE A 5 32.31 11.11 62.34
N LEU A 6 31.50 11.13 61.27
CA LEU A 6 31.65 11.69 59.90
C LEU A 6 32.89 11.36 59.05
N ILE A 7 32.66 10.70 57.90
CA ILE A 7 33.19 11.14 56.59
C ILE A 7 32.12 10.90 55.51
N ALA A 8 31.92 11.95 54.72
CA ALA A 8 30.96 12.10 53.63
C ALA A 8 31.17 11.14 52.45
N ALA A 9 30.10 10.79 51.75
CA ALA A 9 30.16 10.38 50.36
C ALA A 9 28.90 10.86 49.63
N SER A 10 29.10 11.95 48.90
CA SER A 10 28.18 12.59 47.96
C SER A 10 28.05 11.78 46.65
N ALA A 11 27.01 12.13 45.87
CA ALA A 11 26.86 11.88 44.42
C ALA A 11 26.37 10.47 44.02
N ALA A 12 25.48 10.27 43.05
CA ALA A 12 24.83 11.14 42.08
C ALA A 12 23.51 10.49 41.62
N LEU A 13 22.53 11.33 41.28
CA LEU A 13 21.37 10.93 40.47
C LEU A 13 21.87 10.48 39.09
N SER A 14 21.80 9.20 38.77
CA SER A 14 21.98 8.70 37.41
C SER A 14 20.62 8.41 36.78
N LEU A 15 19.98 9.49 36.32
CA LEU A 15 18.79 9.45 35.49
C LEU A 15 19.22 9.03 34.06
N CYS A 16 19.31 7.73 33.80
CA CYS A 16 19.48 7.21 32.44
C CYS A 16 18.19 7.41 31.64
N LEU A 17 17.98 8.62 31.11
CA LEU A 17 17.09 8.83 29.98
C LEU A 17 17.75 8.17 28.76
N ALA A 18 17.33 6.94 28.46
CA ALA A 18 17.60 6.33 27.18
C ALA A 18 16.96 7.20 26.10
N LEU A 19 17.79 8.00 25.43
CA LEU A 19 17.43 8.76 24.25
C LEU A 19 17.19 7.76 23.13
N SER A 20 15.95 7.30 22.99
CA SER A 20 15.51 6.51 21.85
C SER A 20 15.64 7.38 20.60
N ALA A 21 16.77 7.25 19.92
CA ALA A 21 16.96 7.78 18.59
C ALA A 21 16.04 6.98 17.65
N SER A 22 14.81 7.46 17.45
CA SER A 22 13.96 6.99 16.36
C SER A 22 14.63 7.38 15.06
N THR A 23 15.33 6.43 14.43
CA THR A 23 15.76 6.54 13.05
C THR A 23 14.49 6.65 12.20
N ALA A 24 14.17 7.87 11.78
CA ALA A 24 13.14 8.10 10.78
C ALA A 24 13.64 7.48 9.47
N ILE A 25 13.24 6.23 9.21
CA ILE A 25 13.37 5.63 7.88
C ILE A 25 12.50 6.50 6.99
N ALA A 26 13.13 7.29 6.12
CA ALA A 26 12.45 7.95 5.03
C ALA A 26 11.84 6.84 4.18
N ALA A 27 10.54 6.61 4.34
CA ALA A 27 9.81 5.71 3.47
C ALA A 27 9.84 6.33 2.08
N ASP A 28 10.60 5.72 1.15
CA ASP A 28 10.45 6.00 -0.27
C ASP A 28 8.95 5.94 -0.59
N ALA A 29 8.40 7.05 -1.06
CA ALA A 29 6.98 7.15 -1.32
C ALA A 29 6.59 6.04 -2.31
N ALA A 30 5.60 5.22 -1.92
CA ALA A 30 5.14 4.14 -2.77
C ALA A 30 4.78 4.67 -4.17
N PRO A 31 5.07 3.93 -5.25
CA PRO A 31 4.75 4.37 -6.61
C PRO A 31 3.26 4.71 -6.72
N ALA A 32 2.95 5.93 -7.14
CA ALA A 32 1.59 6.42 -7.25
C ALA A 32 1.34 7.01 -8.65
N VAL A 33 0.20 6.66 -9.24
CA VAL A 33 -0.22 7.17 -10.56
C VAL A 33 -1.53 7.93 -10.39
N LYS A 34 -1.58 9.16 -10.90
CA LYS A 34 -2.80 9.98 -10.91
C LYS A 34 -3.60 9.69 -12.18
N ILE A 35 -4.86 9.32 -12.01
CA ILE A 35 -5.79 9.09 -13.13
C ILE A 35 -6.75 10.27 -13.24
N ALA A 36 -6.76 10.95 -14.39
CA ALA A 36 -7.76 11.94 -14.71
C ALA A 36 -9.01 11.27 -15.31
N TYR A 37 -10.20 11.68 -14.86
CA TYR A 37 -11.48 11.11 -15.28
C TYR A 37 -12.61 12.15 -15.40
N GLN A 38 -12.25 13.44 -15.50
CA GLN A 38 -13.23 14.54 -15.64
C GLN A 38 -14.04 14.44 -16.95
N ASP A 39 -13.53 13.68 -17.91
CA ASP A 39 -14.15 13.37 -19.20
C ASP A 39 -15.16 12.21 -19.13
N LEU A 40 -15.28 11.54 -17.98
CA LEU A 40 -16.12 10.35 -17.80
C LEU A 40 -17.30 10.62 -16.88
N ASP A 41 -18.48 10.21 -17.32
CA ASP A 41 -19.62 10.06 -16.42
C ASP A 41 -19.55 8.69 -15.72
N LEU A 42 -19.08 8.70 -14.47
CA LEU A 42 -19.00 7.51 -13.62
C LEU A 42 -20.38 6.95 -13.22
N ASN A 43 -21.46 7.71 -13.43
CA ASN A 43 -22.84 7.23 -13.25
C ASN A 43 -23.39 6.52 -14.50
N SER A 44 -22.67 6.51 -15.61
CA SER A 44 -23.01 5.72 -16.78
C SER A 44 -22.34 4.35 -16.72
N ALA A 45 -22.98 3.32 -17.30
CA ALA A 45 -22.36 1.99 -17.38
C ALA A 45 -21.10 2.00 -18.26
N ALA A 46 -21.10 2.79 -19.35
CA ALA A 46 -19.96 2.95 -20.22
C ALA A 46 -18.79 3.64 -19.50
N GLY A 47 -19.04 4.79 -18.86
CA GLY A 47 -18.01 5.54 -18.14
C GLY A 47 -17.44 4.77 -16.95
N ALA A 48 -18.26 4.02 -16.21
CA ALA A 48 -17.78 3.16 -15.14
C ALA A 48 -16.84 2.05 -15.64
N ARG A 49 -17.16 1.40 -16.76
CA ARG A 49 -16.30 0.39 -17.39
C ARG A 49 -15.00 0.99 -17.91
N THR A 50 -15.07 2.15 -18.56
CA THR A 50 -13.88 2.87 -19.04
C THR A 50 -12.98 3.28 -17.87
N MET A 51 -13.56 3.71 -16.75
CA MET A 51 -12.77 4.05 -15.57
C MET A 51 -12.11 2.82 -14.95
N LEU A 52 -12.83 1.70 -14.84
CA LEU A 52 -12.25 0.44 -14.37
C LEU A 52 -11.06 -0.02 -15.23
N ASP A 53 -11.18 0.10 -16.54
CA ASP A 53 -10.13 -0.21 -17.51
C ASP A 53 -8.91 0.75 -17.38
N ARG A 54 -9.14 2.05 -17.12
CA ARG A 54 -8.06 3.00 -16.78
C ARG A 54 -7.36 2.64 -15.48
N ILE A 55 -8.11 2.24 -14.44
CA ILE A 55 -7.54 1.75 -13.18
C ILE A 55 -6.68 0.52 -13.42
N GLY A 56 -7.14 -0.43 -14.23
CA GLY A 56 -6.37 -1.62 -14.58
C GLY A 56 -5.04 -1.30 -15.24
N ARG A 57 -5.03 -0.39 -16.22
CA ARG A 57 -3.77 0.08 -16.84
C ARG A 57 -2.82 0.74 -15.84
N ALA A 58 -3.33 1.64 -15.01
CA ALA A 58 -2.52 2.29 -13.98
C ALA A 58 -1.96 1.28 -12.97
N ALA A 59 -2.74 0.28 -12.58
CA ALA A 59 -2.30 -0.80 -11.70
C ALA A 59 -1.18 -1.63 -12.34
N ALA A 60 -1.27 -1.93 -13.65
CA ALA A 60 -0.21 -2.62 -14.36
C ALA A 60 1.09 -1.81 -14.40
N ASP A 61 1.02 -0.49 -14.49
CA ASP A 61 2.20 0.38 -14.47
C ASP A 61 2.83 0.47 -13.07
N VAL A 62 2.00 0.53 -12.02
CA VAL A 62 2.48 0.51 -10.62
C VAL A 62 3.09 -0.84 -10.25
N CYS A 63 2.49 -1.94 -10.70
CA CYS A 63 2.89 -3.30 -10.33
C CYS A 63 3.96 -3.90 -11.26
N ARG A 64 4.47 -3.14 -12.22
CA ARG A 64 5.46 -3.64 -13.17
C ARG A 64 6.74 -4.05 -12.43
N ALA A 65 7.11 -5.32 -12.53
CA ALA A 65 8.43 -5.79 -12.10
C ALA A 65 9.51 -5.17 -13.01
N ASP A 66 10.68 -4.80 -12.45
CA ASP A 66 11.82 -4.32 -13.24
C ASP A 66 12.07 -5.32 -14.38
N PRO A 67 12.08 -4.89 -15.66
CA PRO A 67 12.31 -5.78 -16.80
C PRO A 67 13.65 -6.52 -16.76
N ARG A 68 14.57 -6.17 -15.85
CA ARG A 68 15.80 -6.92 -15.59
C ARG A 68 15.61 -8.15 -14.71
N ASN A 69 14.47 -8.25 -14.02
CA ASN A 69 14.07 -9.38 -13.19
C ASN A 69 13.10 -10.34 -13.92
N LEU A 70 13.07 -10.32 -15.27
CA LEU A 70 12.26 -11.21 -16.13
C LEU A 70 12.64 -12.70 -16.05
N GLY A 71 13.39 -13.13 -15.04
CA GLY A 71 13.35 -14.50 -14.56
C GLY A 71 12.00 -14.73 -13.89
N VAL A 72 10.95 -14.93 -14.68
CA VAL A 72 9.56 -15.02 -14.24
C VAL A 72 9.34 -16.32 -13.46
N SER A 73 9.82 -16.36 -12.22
CA SER A 73 9.47 -17.43 -11.30
C SER A 73 7.96 -17.40 -11.06
N LEU A 74 7.36 -18.57 -10.81
CA LEU A 74 5.94 -18.65 -10.46
C LEU A 74 5.58 -17.72 -9.29
N GLY A 75 6.48 -17.59 -8.31
CA GLY A 75 6.30 -16.67 -7.17
C GLY A 75 6.31 -15.19 -7.57
N ALA A 76 7.13 -14.79 -8.55
CA ALA A 76 7.10 -13.42 -9.07
C ALA A 76 5.81 -13.12 -9.83
N MET A 77 5.25 -14.09 -10.56
CA MET A 77 3.96 -13.95 -11.22
C MET A 77 2.82 -13.78 -10.21
N GLU A 78 2.84 -14.58 -9.15
CA GLU A 78 1.85 -14.51 -8.07
C GLU A 78 1.90 -13.17 -7.36
N GLN A 79 3.09 -12.68 -7.00
CA GLN A 79 3.27 -11.36 -6.39
C GLN A 79 2.77 -10.22 -7.30
N MET A 80 3.02 -10.31 -8.60
CA MET A 80 2.53 -9.30 -9.56
C MET A 80 1.00 -9.33 -9.67
N ALA A 81 0.41 -10.53 -9.68
CA ALA A 81 -1.05 -10.68 -9.68
C ALA A 81 -1.68 -10.15 -8.37
N ASP A 82 -1.03 -10.38 -7.24
CA ASP A 82 -1.46 -9.88 -5.93
C ASP A 82 -1.39 -8.36 -5.85
N CYS A 83 -0.28 -7.78 -6.32
CA CYS A 83 -0.14 -6.33 -6.45
C CYS A 83 -1.28 -5.76 -7.31
N TYR A 84 -1.49 -6.32 -8.51
CA TYR A 84 -2.52 -5.84 -9.42
C TYR A 84 -3.90 -5.86 -8.77
N ARG A 85 -4.30 -6.99 -8.18
CA ARG A 85 -5.60 -7.13 -7.52
C ARG A 85 -5.77 -6.16 -6.37
N MET A 86 -4.71 -5.97 -5.56
CA MET A 86 -4.72 -5.03 -4.44
C MET A 86 -4.89 -3.60 -4.94
N VAL A 87 -4.08 -3.16 -5.90
CA VAL A 87 -4.10 -1.79 -6.43
C VAL A 87 -5.45 -1.48 -7.08
N VAL A 88 -5.99 -2.39 -7.90
CA VAL A 88 -7.31 -2.20 -8.52
C VAL A 88 -8.40 -2.08 -7.45
N LYS A 89 -8.42 -3.00 -6.48
CA LYS A 89 -9.42 -2.99 -5.40
C LYS A 89 -9.34 -1.70 -4.59
N THR A 90 -8.15 -1.31 -4.16
CA THR A 90 -7.94 -0.07 -3.39
C THR A 90 -8.33 1.15 -4.19
N ALA A 91 -7.94 1.25 -5.47
CA ALA A 91 -8.30 2.38 -6.32
C ALA A 91 -9.81 2.50 -6.52
N VAL A 92 -10.52 1.39 -6.74
CA VAL A 92 -11.98 1.38 -6.86
C VAL A 92 -12.66 1.78 -5.55
N GLN A 93 -12.16 1.32 -4.41
CA GLN A 93 -12.65 1.71 -3.09
C GLN A 93 -12.42 3.20 -2.80
N THR A 94 -11.25 3.73 -3.13
CA THR A 94 -10.92 5.16 -2.94
C THR A 94 -11.72 6.07 -3.88
N LEU A 95 -12.04 5.59 -5.09
CA LEU A 95 -12.85 6.35 -6.04
C LEU A 95 -14.31 6.53 -5.56
N ASP A 96 -14.79 5.63 -4.69
CA ASP A 96 -16.13 5.65 -4.10
C ASP A 96 -17.27 5.84 -5.13
N ALA A 97 -17.15 5.16 -6.28
CA ALA A 97 -18.12 5.22 -7.36
C ALA A 97 -18.90 3.89 -7.46
N PRO A 98 -20.18 3.83 -7.04
CA PRO A 98 -20.93 2.58 -6.93
C PRO A 98 -20.97 1.74 -8.21
N ARG A 99 -21.06 2.39 -9.37
CA ARG A 99 -21.10 1.68 -10.66
C ARG A 99 -19.74 1.12 -11.09
N VAL A 100 -18.63 1.74 -10.67
CA VAL A 100 -17.28 1.20 -10.89
C VAL A 100 -17.07 -0.02 -10.01
N THR A 101 -17.51 0.03 -8.75
CA THR A 101 -17.52 -1.13 -7.84
C THR A 101 -18.36 -2.28 -8.39
N ALA A 102 -19.55 -1.99 -8.93
CA ALA A 102 -20.38 -3.00 -9.59
C ALA A 102 -19.72 -3.58 -10.85
N ALA A 103 -19.04 -2.76 -11.64
CA ALA A 103 -18.31 -3.21 -12.82
C ALA A 103 -17.17 -4.18 -12.45
N LEU A 104 -16.43 -3.90 -11.36
CA LEU A 104 -15.36 -4.78 -10.86
C LEU A 104 -15.91 -6.16 -10.48
N GLY A 105 -17.03 -6.20 -9.74
CA GLY A 105 -17.66 -7.46 -9.36
C GLY A 105 -18.15 -8.30 -10.55
N GLY A 106 -18.58 -7.64 -11.64
CA GLY A 106 -18.95 -8.31 -12.89
C GLY A 106 -17.77 -8.98 -13.60
N THR A 107 -16.60 -8.34 -13.62
CA THR A 107 -15.37 -8.94 -14.18
C THR A 107 -14.88 -10.13 -13.38
N ASP A 108 -14.92 -10.07 -12.04
CA ASP A 108 -14.51 -11.17 -11.17
C ASP A 108 -15.41 -12.41 -11.37
N GLY A 109 -16.70 -12.22 -11.62
CA GLY A 109 -17.64 -13.28 -11.94
C GLY A 109 -17.25 -14.06 -13.20
N LEU A 110 -16.95 -13.35 -14.29
CA LEU A 110 -16.55 -13.93 -15.58
C LEU A 110 -15.26 -14.76 -15.48
N VAL A 111 -14.25 -14.26 -14.76
CA VAL A 111 -12.97 -14.97 -14.57
C VAL A 111 -13.13 -16.24 -13.75
N ARG A 112 -14.02 -16.23 -12.74
CA ARG A 112 -14.29 -17.42 -11.92
C ARG A 112 -15.08 -18.48 -12.68
N GLU A 113 -15.95 -18.08 -13.59
CA GLU A 113 -16.69 -18.99 -14.46
C GLU A 113 -15.76 -19.68 -15.47
N ALA A 114 -14.85 -18.93 -16.09
CA ALA A 114 -13.87 -19.46 -17.04
C ALA A 114 -12.82 -20.40 -16.43
N ARG A 115 -12.72 -20.49 -15.09
CA ARG A 115 -11.79 -21.38 -14.38
C ARG A 115 -12.42 -22.74 -14.01
N ARG A 116 -13.73 -22.93 -14.18
CA ARG A 116 -14.38 -24.24 -14.00
C ARG A 116 -14.29 -25.09 -15.25
#